data_AF-A0A7S0B333-F1
#
_entry.id   AF-A0A7S0B333-F1
#
_cell.length_a   1.000
_cell.length_b   1.000
_cell.length_c   1.000
_cell.angle_alpha   90.00
_cell.angle_beta   90.00
_cell.angle_gamma   90.00
#
_symmetry.space_group_name_H-M   'P 1'
#
loop_
_entity.id
_entity.type
_entity.pdbx_description
1 polymer ?
#
loop_
_entity_poly.entity_id
_entity_poly.type
_entity_poly.pdbx_seq_one_letter_code
_entity_poly.pdbx_strand_id
1 'polypeptide(L)'
;MFAPASISTLRPIFARSGSCTKHKSNMYCKLALAAIAAMSMGANAMVVTNPTSTTRASIKRDIKTPDPVPVAGQEAAVELMKTGRMYRYNVANAESSVVSQCEKDVADYTGHKYCVALNSCGSALMLMLKCTGLEYGDKVISNAFTFGAVPSAIEHA
;
A
#
# COMPACT_ATOMS: atom_id res chain seq x y z
N MET A 1 24.34 -32.86 9.18
CA MET A 1 25.39 -31.93 9.65
C MET A 1 25.29 -30.67 8.79
N PHE A 2 24.40 -29.75 9.15
CA PHE A 2 24.22 -28.45 8.49
C PHE A 2 24.15 -27.41 9.60
N ALA A 3 25.11 -26.49 9.60
CA ALA A 3 25.26 -25.46 10.62
C ALA A 3 24.19 -24.35 10.45
N PRO A 4 23.68 -23.76 11.55
CA PRO A 4 22.79 -22.61 11.47
C PRO A 4 23.58 -21.34 11.12
N ALA A 5 23.20 -20.65 10.04
CA ALA A 5 23.76 -19.35 9.69
C ALA A 5 23.24 -18.27 10.66
N SER A 6 24.17 -17.54 11.27
CA SER A 6 23.95 -16.43 12.19
C SER A 6 23.22 -15.27 11.51
N ILE A 7 22.15 -14.78 12.14
CA ILE A 7 21.28 -13.68 11.68
C ILE A 7 21.93 -12.29 11.77
N SER A 8 23.25 -12.23 12.05
CA SER A 8 24.00 -11.02 12.37
C SER A 8 24.45 -10.18 11.16
N THR A 9 24.15 -10.58 9.92
CA THR A 9 24.65 -9.89 8.71
C THR A 9 23.66 -8.96 8.01
N LEU A 10 22.45 -8.77 8.53
CA LEU A 10 21.53 -7.75 8.00
C LEU A 10 21.89 -6.37 8.57
N ARG A 11 22.75 -5.63 7.87
CA ARG A 11 23.03 -4.21 8.15
C ARG A 11 21.76 -3.38 7.91
N PRO A 12 21.44 -2.40 8.78
CA PRO A 12 20.32 -1.49 8.56
C PRO A 12 20.58 -0.56 7.36
N ILE A 13 19.59 -0.45 6.46
CA ILE A 13 19.63 0.34 5.21
C ILE A 13 19.49 1.86 5.44
N PHE A 14 19.40 2.34 6.69
CA PHE A 14 19.18 3.76 6.97
C PHE A 14 20.48 4.54 7.23
N ALA A 15 21.25 4.78 6.16
CA ALA A 15 22.35 5.75 6.19
C ALA A 15 21.78 7.19 6.08
N ARG A 16 21.73 7.88 7.21
CA ARG A 16 21.39 9.30 7.33
C ARG A 16 22.56 10.13 6.79
N SER A 17 22.43 10.74 5.61
CA SER A 17 23.35 11.79 5.15
C SER A 17 22.61 13.13 5.12
N GLY A 18 23.16 14.10 5.85
CA GLY A 18 22.63 15.46 5.91
C GLY A 18 23.33 16.38 4.91
N SER A 19 22.57 17.35 4.41
CA SER A 19 23.06 18.71 4.17
C SER A 19 21.89 19.69 4.20
N CYS A 20 21.75 20.40 5.32
CA CYS A 20 20.83 21.53 5.46
C CYS A 20 21.42 22.71 4.69
N THR A 21 20.85 23.05 3.53
CA THR A 21 21.23 24.24 2.78
C THR A 21 20.41 25.43 3.27
N LYS A 22 21.11 26.46 3.79
CA LYS A 22 20.54 27.73 4.25
C LYS A 22 19.67 28.35 3.16
N HIS A 23 18.36 28.43 3.39
CA HIS A 23 17.44 29.12 2.48
C HIS A 23 17.53 30.63 2.70
N LYS A 24 17.86 31.38 1.64
CA LYS A 24 17.99 32.84 1.64
C LYS A 24 16.64 33.48 1.99
N SER A 25 16.57 34.19 3.11
CA SER A 25 15.40 34.97 3.53
C SER A 25 15.25 36.20 2.63
N ASN A 26 14.39 36.14 1.60
CA ASN A 26 14.13 37.29 0.74
C ASN A 26 12.64 37.63 0.67
N MET A 27 12.36 38.86 1.11
CA MET A 27 11.32 39.80 0.66
C MET A 27 9.82 39.45 0.82
N TYR A 28 9.42 38.18 0.70
CA TYR A 28 8.00 37.79 0.73
C TYR A 28 7.37 37.84 2.13
N CYS A 29 8.17 37.70 3.19
CA CYS A 29 7.69 37.70 4.57
C CYS A 29 7.19 39.09 5.03
N LYS A 30 7.72 40.19 4.45
CA LYS A 30 7.32 41.55 4.81
C LYS A 30 6.00 41.98 4.15
N LEU A 31 5.68 41.47 2.95
CA LEU A 31 4.37 41.70 2.33
C LEU A 31 3.27 40.86 3.00
N ALA A 32 3.59 39.66 3.46
CA ALA A 32 2.63 38.80 4.17
C ALA A 32 2.11 39.45 5.47
N LEU A 33 2.95 40.19 6.19
CA LEU A 33 2.57 40.83 7.44
C LEU A 33 1.67 42.06 7.24
N ALA A 34 1.82 42.78 6.12
CA ALA A 34 0.98 43.93 5.79
C ALA A 34 -0.45 43.52 5.38
N ALA A 35 -0.62 42.33 4.78
CA ALA A 35 -1.94 41.81 4.41
C ALA A 35 -2.77 41.36 5.62
N ILE A 36 -2.12 40.93 6.71
CA ILE A 36 -2.81 40.46 7.92
C ILE A 36 -3.42 41.62 8.72
N ALA A 37 -2.86 42.83 8.63
CA ALA A 37 -3.37 44.01 9.34
C ALA A 37 -4.65 44.62 8.74
N ALA A 38 -5.04 44.23 7.52
CA ALA A 38 -6.22 44.78 6.83
C ALA A 38 -7.50 43.92 6.98
N MET A 39 -7.42 42.76 7.66
CA MET A 39 -8.55 41.83 7.79
C MET A 39 -9.07 41.71 9.23
N SER A 40 -9.08 42.81 9.98
CA SER A 40 -9.67 42.84 11.32
C SER A 40 -11.06 43.48 11.34
N MET A 41 -12.04 42.92 10.62
CA MET A 41 -13.46 43.13 10.95
C MET A 41 -14.29 41.90 10.55
N GLY A 42 -14.86 41.22 11.55
CA GLY A 42 -15.91 40.23 11.36
C GLY A 42 -15.54 38.82 11.81
N ALA A 43 -15.43 38.60 13.12
CA ALA A 43 -15.56 37.27 13.70
C ALA A 43 -17.03 36.81 13.56
N ASN A 44 -17.38 36.27 12.39
CA ASN A 44 -18.56 35.43 12.23
C ASN A 44 -18.09 34.00 12.02
N ALA A 45 -18.59 33.11 12.86
CA ALA A 45 -18.23 31.71 12.96
C ALA A 45 -17.88 31.08 11.61
N MET A 46 -16.62 30.66 11.45
CA MET A 46 -16.20 29.71 10.44
C MET A 46 -16.74 28.33 10.86
N VAL A 47 -18.06 28.18 10.80
CA VAL A 47 -18.70 26.88 10.70
C VAL A 47 -18.17 26.30 9.40
N VAL A 48 -17.53 25.14 9.47
CA VAL A 48 -17.26 24.30 8.30
C VAL A 48 -18.63 23.88 7.76
N THR A 49 -19.28 24.76 7.00
CA THR A 49 -20.49 24.42 6.27
C THR A 49 -20.04 23.76 4.98
N ASN A 50 -20.59 22.58 4.71
CA ASN A 50 -20.45 21.92 3.42
C ASN A 50 -20.96 22.91 2.35
N PRO A 51 -20.14 23.34 1.37
CA PRO A 51 -20.59 24.26 0.35
C PRO A 51 -21.78 23.63 -0.37
N THR A 52 -22.97 24.22 -0.19
CA THR A 52 -24.21 23.89 -0.89
C THR A 52 -24.13 24.36 -2.35
N SER A 53 -23.10 23.93 -3.07
CA SER A 53 -23.03 24.07 -4.52
C SER A 53 -23.94 23.01 -5.14
N THR A 54 -24.97 23.47 -5.83
CA THR A 54 -26.18 22.76 -6.27
C THR A 54 -25.95 21.80 -7.44
N THR A 55 -24.81 21.13 -7.52
CA THR A 55 -24.58 19.98 -8.39
C THR A 55 -23.64 19.01 -7.68
N ARG A 56 -24.20 18.14 -6.84
CA ARG A 56 -23.45 17.06 -6.21
C ARG A 56 -22.91 16.15 -7.31
N ALA A 57 -21.59 15.97 -7.36
CA ALA A 57 -21.00 14.95 -8.22
C ALA A 57 -21.67 13.60 -7.88
N SER A 58 -22.39 13.03 -8.85
CA SER A 58 -23.10 11.77 -8.69
C SER A 58 -22.41 10.70 -9.52
N ILE A 59 -22.15 9.56 -8.88
CA ILE A 59 -21.65 8.38 -9.59
C ILE A 59 -22.85 7.77 -10.31
N LYS A 60 -22.82 7.82 -11.64
CA LYS A 60 -23.89 7.25 -12.49
C LYS A 60 -23.76 5.73 -12.68
N ARG A 61 -22.56 5.20 -12.45
CA ARG A 61 -22.27 3.77 -12.60
C ARG A 61 -22.81 3.00 -11.40
N ASP A 62 -23.27 1.78 -11.61
CA ASP A 62 -23.56 0.89 -10.48
C ASP A 62 -22.26 0.60 -9.74
N ILE A 63 -22.27 0.86 -8.44
CA ILE A 63 -21.13 0.66 -7.54
C ILE A 63 -21.14 -0.73 -6.91
N LYS A 64 -22.23 -1.49 -7.06
CA LYS A 64 -22.36 -2.83 -6.48
C LYS A 64 -21.88 -3.93 -7.42
N THR A 65 -22.06 -3.75 -8.73
CA THR A 65 -21.70 -4.76 -9.72
C THR A 65 -20.24 -4.61 -10.15
N PRO A 66 -19.37 -5.62 -9.92
CA PRO A 66 -18.00 -5.59 -10.42
C PRO A 66 -17.96 -5.72 -11.94
N ASP A 67 -16.92 -5.18 -12.57
CA ASP A 67 -16.69 -5.37 -14.00
C ASP A 67 -16.45 -6.87 -14.31
N PRO A 68 -16.93 -7.38 -15.46
CA PRO A 68 -16.74 -8.78 -15.82
C PRO A 68 -15.25 -9.08 -16.06
N VAL A 69 -14.85 -10.31 -15.75
CA VAL A 69 -13.49 -10.80 -16.06
C VAL A 69 -13.28 -10.77 -17.58
N PRO A 70 -12.16 -10.24 -18.10
CA PRO A 70 -11.86 -10.24 -19.53
C PRO A 70 -11.91 -11.65 -20.13
N VAL A 71 -12.41 -11.79 -21.37
CA VAL A 71 -12.56 -13.10 -22.05
C VAL A 71 -11.26 -13.90 -22.06
N ALA A 72 -10.12 -13.25 -22.36
CA ALA A 72 -8.80 -13.89 -22.33
C ALA A 72 -8.45 -14.48 -20.94
N GLY A 73 -8.87 -13.83 -19.86
CA GLY A 73 -8.69 -14.34 -18.50
C GLY A 73 -9.59 -15.54 -18.18
N GLN A 74 -10.81 -15.55 -18.72
CA GLN A 74 -11.72 -16.69 -18.60
C GLN A 74 -11.17 -17.91 -19.34
N GLU A 75 -10.70 -17.73 -20.58
CA GLU A 75 -10.09 -18.79 -21.39
C GLU A 75 -8.83 -19.35 -20.72
N ALA A 76 -7.93 -18.47 -20.23
CA ALA A 76 -6.73 -18.90 -19.53
C ALA A 76 -7.03 -19.70 -18.26
N ALA A 77 -8.06 -19.31 -17.49
CA ALA A 77 -8.49 -20.07 -16.32
C ALA A 77 -9.02 -21.46 -16.70
N VAL A 78 -9.82 -21.56 -17.77
CA VAL A 78 -10.34 -22.82 -18.29
C VAL A 78 -9.23 -23.74 -18.79
N GLU A 79 -8.26 -23.21 -19.54
CA GLU A 79 -7.11 -23.98 -19.99
C GLU A 79 -6.27 -24.49 -18.82
N LEU A 80 -6.02 -23.65 -17.80
CA LEU A 80 -5.34 -24.09 -16.59
C LEU A 80 -6.09 -25.22 -15.88
N MET A 81 -7.42 -25.12 -15.74
CA MET A 81 -8.25 -26.18 -15.15
C MET A 81 -8.13 -27.51 -15.92
N LYS A 82 -8.07 -27.48 -17.25
CA LYS A 82 -7.89 -28.69 -18.07
C LYS A 82 -6.55 -29.39 -17.83
N THR A 83 -5.51 -28.66 -17.43
CA THR A 83 -4.19 -29.26 -17.12
C THR A 83 -4.16 -30.05 -15.81
N GLY A 84 -5.12 -29.81 -14.90
CA GLY A 84 -5.11 -30.36 -13.53
C GLY A 84 -4.03 -29.77 -12.60
N ARG A 85 -3.18 -28.85 -13.08
CA ARG A 85 -2.07 -28.24 -12.31
C ARG A 85 -2.52 -27.01 -11.52
N MET A 86 -3.52 -27.20 -10.66
CA MET A 86 -4.12 -26.10 -9.88
C MET A 86 -3.28 -25.70 -8.66
N TYR A 87 -2.28 -26.50 -8.29
CA TYR A 87 -1.37 -26.21 -7.19
C TYR A 87 -0.08 -25.58 -7.71
N ARG A 88 0.32 -24.44 -7.11
CA ARG A 88 1.45 -23.61 -7.60
C ARG A 88 2.80 -24.31 -7.70
N TYR A 89 2.98 -25.46 -7.03
CA TYR A 89 4.22 -26.25 -7.08
C TYR A 89 4.12 -27.49 -7.98
N ASN A 90 2.98 -27.74 -8.62
CA ASN A 90 2.81 -28.84 -9.59
C ASN A 90 3.39 -28.49 -10.97
N VAL A 91 4.57 -27.86 -10.99
CA VAL A 91 5.28 -27.42 -12.19
C VAL A 91 6.75 -27.82 -12.10
N ALA A 92 7.38 -28.05 -13.25
CA ALA A 92 8.80 -28.42 -13.30
C ALA A 92 9.72 -27.19 -13.14
N ASN A 93 9.25 -26.02 -13.58
CA ASN A 93 10.03 -24.78 -13.60
C ASN A 93 9.11 -23.56 -13.35
N ALA A 94 9.71 -22.44 -12.96
CA ALA A 94 8.95 -21.23 -12.63
C ALA A 94 8.25 -20.63 -13.86
N GLU A 95 8.84 -20.79 -15.04
CA GLU A 95 8.34 -20.28 -16.31
C GLU A 95 7.04 -20.99 -16.73
N SER A 96 6.74 -22.20 -16.23
CA SER A 96 5.47 -22.89 -16.48
C SER A 96 4.41 -22.66 -15.40
N SER A 97 4.71 -21.91 -14.33
CA SER A 97 3.76 -21.55 -13.29
C SER A 97 3.07 -20.23 -13.60
N VAL A 98 1.75 -20.29 -13.77
CA VAL A 98 0.90 -19.09 -13.92
C VAL A 98 1.08 -18.13 -12.74
N VAL A 99 1.24 -18.66 -11.53
CA VAL A 99 1.44 -17.84 -10.32
C VAL A 99 2.79 -17.13 -10.36
N SER A 100 3.86 -17.83 -10.77
CA SER A 100 5.21 -17.25 -10.81
C SER A 100 5.38 -16.23 -11.95
N GLN A 101 4.72 -16.45 -13.09
CA GLN A 101 4.64 -15.44 -14.15
C GLN A 101 3.91 -14.18 -13.67
N CYS A 102 2.76 -14.34 -12.99
CA CYS A 102 2.03 -13.21 -12.40
C CYS A 102 2.87 -12.46 -11.35
N GLU A 103 3.57 -13.17 -10.46
CA GLU A 103 4.49 -12.57 -9.49
C GLU A 103 5.59 -11.75 -10.19
N LYS A 104 6.16 -12.28 -11.27
CA LYS A 104 7.16 -11.57 -12.08
C LYS A 104 6.58 -10.31 -12.72
N ASP A 105 5.42 -10.42 -13.37
CA ASP A 105 4.78 -9.29 -14.05
C ASP A 105 4.42 -8.17 -13.06
N VAL A 106 3.94 -8.52 -11.86
CA VAL A 106 3.64 -7.55 -10.80
C VAL A 106 4.91 -6.93 -10.23
N ALA A 107 5.98 -7.70 -10.04
CA ALA A 107 7.27 -7.18 -9.62
C ALA A 107 7.82 -6.16 -10.63
N ASP A 108 7.78 -6.51 -11.92
CA ASP A 108 8.24 -5.68 -13.03
C ASP A 108 7.36 -4.42 -13.18
N TYR A 109 6.03 -4.55 -13.05
CA TYR A 109 5.09 -3.41 -13.09
C TYR A 109 5.27 -2.43 -11.93
N THR A 110 5.53 -2.93 -10.72
CA THR A 110 5.65 -2.10 -9.51
C THR A 110 7.08 -1.63 -9.22
N GLY A 111 8.08 -2.15 -9.94
CA GLY A 111 9.50 -1.84 -9.72
C GLY A 111 10.11 -2.49 -8.49
N HIS A 112 9.51 -3.57 -7.95
CA HIS A 112 10.06 -4.30 -6.82
C HIS A 112 10.91 -5.49 -7.28
N LYS A 113 11.94 -5.84 -6.51
CA LYS A 113 12.80 -6.99 -6.83
C LYS A 113 12.10 -8.34 -6.69
N TYR A 114 11.15 -8.43 -5.75
CA TYR A 114 10.44 -9.66 -5.43
C TYR A 114 8.96 -9.38 -5.22
N CYS A 115 8.11 -10.29 -5.67
CA CYS A 115 6.67 -10.31 -5.42
C CYS A 115 6.27 -11.74 -5.02
N VAL A 116 5.35 -11.86 -4.07
CA VAL A 116 4.82 -13.15 -3.61
C VAL A 116 3.30 -13.05 -3.59
N ALA A 117 2.64 -13.89 -4.38
CA ALA A 117 1.19 -13.98 -4.42
C ALA A 117 0.67 -14.77 -3.21
N LEU A 118 -0.34 -14.23 -2.55
CA LEU A 118 -0.96 -14.78 -1.34
C LEU A 118 -2.47 -14.90 -1.52
N ASN A 119 -3.12 -15.68 -0.65
CA ASN A 119 -4.56 -15.92 -0.72
C ASN A 119 -5.41 -14.67 -0.40
N SER A 120 -4.85 -13.67 0.29
CA SER A 120 -5.53 -12.44 0.70
C SER A 120 -4.52 -11.40 1.18
N CYS A 121 -4.95 -10.12 1.19
CA CYS A 121 -4.15 -9.02 1.73
C CYS A 121 -3.98 -9.10 3.26
N GLY A 122 -4.93 -9.70 3.98
CA GLY A 122 -4.81 -9.92 5.43
C GLY A 122 -3.67 -10.87 5.76
N SER A 123 -3.60 -12.00 5.06
CA SER A 123 -2.46 -12.94 5.14
C SER A 123 -1.13 -12.28 4.75
N ALA A 124 -1.16 -11.34 3.79
CA ALA A 124 0.02 -10.58 3.41
C ALA A 124 0.54 -9.70 4.55
N LEU A 125 -0.33 -8.91 5.17
CA LEU A 125 0.03 -8.07 6.31
C LEU A 125 0.56 -8.89 7.48
N MET A 126 -0.12 -9.99 7.80
CA MET A 126 0.28 -10.95 8.82
C MET A 126 1.70 -11.50 8.57
N LEU A 127 1.94 -12.03 7.38
CA LEU A 127 3.23 -12.60 6.99
C LEU A 127 4.34 -11.55 7.08
N MET A 128 4.07 -10.34 6.57
CA MET A 128 5.03 -9.24 6.61
C MET A 128 5.37 -8.84 8.04
N LEU A 129 4.39 -8.74 8.95
CA LEU A 129 4.62 -8.46 10.37
C LEU A 129 5.53 -9.53 11.00
N LYS A 130 5.25 -10.82 10.77
CA LYS A 130 6.11 -11.91 11.27
C LYS A 130 7.53 -11.85 10.72
N CYS A 131 7.72 -11.37 9.49
CA CYS A 131 9.05 -11.20 8.90
C CYS A 131 9.81 -9.97 9.42
N THR A 132 9.17 -9.04 10.13
CA THR A 132 9.86 -7.85 10.67
C THR A 132 10.68 -8.13 11.93
N GLY A 133 10.45 -9.28 12.60
CA GLY A 133 11.08 -9.61 13.88
C GLY A 133 10.38 -9.00 15.10
N LEU A 134 9.13 -8.55 14.95
CA LEU A 134 8.29 -8.14 16.08
C LEU A 134 8.03 -9.32 17.02
N GLU A 135 8.01 -9.02 18.32
CA GLU A 135 7.66 -9.96 19.38
C GLU A 135 6.29 -9.62 19.98
N TYR A 136 5.71 -10.59 20.69
CA TYR A 136 4.43 -10.37 21.37
C TYR A 136 4.55 -9.23 22.40
N GLY A 137 3.64 -8.26 22.31
CA GLY A 137 3.64 -7.06 23.14
C GLY A 137 4.28 -5.84 22.49
N ASP A 138 4.95 -6.00 21.35
CA ASP A 138 5.42 -4.86 20.56
C ASP A 138 4.25 -4.02 20.02
N LYS A 139 4.51 -2.73 19.83
CA LYS A 139 3.49 -1.76 19.40
C LYS A 139 3.60 -1.48 17.90
N VAL A 140 2.51 -1.70 17.17
CA VAL A 140 2.38 -1.35 15.75
C VAL A 140 1.51 -0.12 15.60
N ILE A 141 2.02 0.92 14.92
CA ILE A 141 1.23 2.13 14.62
C ILE A 141 0.35 1.83 13.40
N SER A 142 -0.95 2.14 13.51
CA SER A 142 -1.93 2.00 12.41
C SER A 142 -2.80 3.26 12.30
N ASN A 143 -3.39 3.47 11.13
CA ASN A 143 -4.41 4.50 10.93
C ASN A 143 -5.73 4.13 11.64
N ALA A 144 -6.39 5.13 12.22
CA ALA A 144 -7.67 4.94 12.90
C ALA A 144 -8.85 4.70 11.94
N PHE A 145 -8.76 5.23 10.71
CA PHE A 145 -9.79 5.06 9.67
C PHE A 145 -9.25 4.15 8.56
N THR A 146 -9.58 2.86 8.66
CA THR A 146 -9.07 1.80 7.78
C THR A 146 -10.03 0.63 7.71
N PHE A 147 -9.77 -0.33 6.83
CA PHE A 147 -10.52 -1.57 6.79
C PHE A 147 -10.11 -2.50 7.95
N GLY A 148 -11.08 -3.20 8.55
CA GLY A 148 -10.87 -4.03 9.74
C GLY A 148 -9.81 -5.13 9.60
N ALA A 149 -9.46 -5.53 8.36
CA ALA A 149 -8.38 -6.48 8.14
C ALA A 149 -7.00 -6.00 8.65
N VAL A 150 -6.76 -4.69 8.72
CA VAL A 150 -5.48 -4.14 9.21
C VAL A 150 -5.30 -4.40 10.71
N PRO A 151 -6.18 -3.95 11.62
CA PRO A 151 -6.05 -4.25 13.04
C PRO A 151 -6.16 -5.76 13.33
N SER A 152 -6.99 -6.51 12.59
CA SER A 152 -7.05 -7.96 12.74
C SER A 152 -5.71 -8.64 12.40
N ALA A 153 -5.02 -8.21 11.34
CA ALA A 153 -3.71 -8.76 10.99
C ALA A 153 -2.65 -8.42 12.05
N ILE A 154 -2.73 -7.25 12.69
CA ILE A 154 -1.81 -6.87 13.78
C ILE A 154 -2.03 -7.74 15.02
N GLU A 155 -3.28 -7.97 15.41
CA GLU A 155 -3.60 -8.71 16.63
C GLU A 155 -3.31 -10.22 16.52
N HIS A 156 -3.41 -10.81 15.32
CA HIS A 156 -3.12 -12.23 15.13
C HIS A 156 -1.67 -12.53 14.68
N ALA A 157 -0.88 -11.52 14.31
CA ALA A 157 0.51 -11.69 13.83
C ALA A 157 1.47 -12.04 14.96
#